data_AF-A0A2W4J8V0-F1
#
_entry.id   AF-A0A2W4J8V0-F1
#
_cell.length_a   1.000
_cell.length_b   1.000
_cell.length_c   1.000
_cell.angle_alpha   90.00
_cell.angle_beta   90.00
_cell.angle_gamma   90.00
#
_symmetry.space_group_name_H-M   'P 1'
#
loop_
_entity.id
_entity.type
_entity.pdbx_description
1 polymer ?
#
loop_
_entity_poly.entity_id
_entity_poly.type
_entity_poly.pdbx_seq_one_letter_code
_entity_poly.pdbx_strand_id
1 'polypeptide(L)'
;MSNEVADAVAAGRPVVALESTLLAHGFPPGDNLSIARRLEEVVRAEGAVPATIAVLSGTPTVGLTGDQIHALCTGDDVVKLSTRDLGPAVALGRTGATTVASTSALAHAAGIRVFATGGRGGGPRPAGPTQGAGAGPPHTPARP
;
A
#
# COMPACT_ATOMS: atom_id res chain seq x y z
N MET A 1 -5.96 -14.34 -7.93
CA MET A 1 -5.03 -14.96 -6.95
C MET A 1 -3.99 -15.74 -7.73
N SER A 2 -2.75 -15.82 -7.25
CA SER A 2 -1.79 -16.81 -7.76
C SER A 2 -2.24 -18.23 -7.38
N ASN A 3 -1.78 -19.23 -8.14
CA ASN A 3 -2.09 -20.64 -7.87
C ASN A 3 -1.61 -21.05 -6.48
N GLU A 4 -0.39 -20.66 -6.09
CA GLU A 4 0.17 -21.00 -4.77
C GLU A 4 -0.72 -20.50 -3.62
N VAL A 5 -1.19 -19.25 -3.70
CA VAL A 5 -2.08 -18.68 -2.69
C VAL A 5 -3.45 -19.33 -2.71
N ALA A 6 -4.04 -19.55 -3.89
CA ALA A 6 -5.33 -20.22 -4.02
C ALA A 6 -5.30 -21.64 -3.42
N ASP A 7 -4.27 -22.42 -3.74
CA ASP A 7 -4.07 -23.77 -3.20
C ASP A 7 -3.83 -23.74 -1.69
N ALA A 8 -3.09 -22.75 -1.18
CA ALA A 8 -2.86 -22.61 0.26
C ALA A 8 -4.15 -22.31 1.02
N VAL A 9 -4.97 -21.37 0.51
CA VAL A 9 -6.27 -21.04 1.09
C VAL A 9 -7.20 -22.26 1.03
N ALA A 10 -7.29 -22.94 -0.11
CA ALA A 10 -8.15 -24.11 -0.28
C ALA A 10 -7.75 -25.29 0.64
N ALA A 11 -6.45 -25.49 0.85
CA ALA A 11 -5.92 -26.52 1.75
C ALA A 11 -5.87 -26.12 3.23
N GLY A 12 -6.34 -24.90 3.59
CA GLY A 12 -6.27 -24.39 4.97
C GLY A 12 -4.84 -24.15 5.48
N ARG A 13 -3.85 -24.04 4.58
CA ARG A 13 -2.47 -23.70 4.92
C ARG A 13 -2.37 -22.21 5.30
N PRO A 14 -1.46 -21.84 6.22
CA PRO A 14 -1.30 -20.46 6.63
C PRO A 14 -0.85 -19.57 5.45
N VAL A 15 -1.56 -18.46 5.27
CA VAL A 15 -1.25 -17.42 4.27
C VAL A 15 -1.12 -16.08 4.98
N VAL A 16 -0.07 -15.32 4.66
CA VAL A 16 0.16 -13.97 5.19
C VAL A 16 0.08 -12.98 4.04
N ALA A 17 -0.91 -12.10 4.08
CA ALA A 17 -0.99 -10.97 3.15
C ALA A 17 0.13 -9.96 3.45
N LEU A 18 0.69 -9.36 2.40
CA LEU A 18 1.70 -8.32 2.47
C LEU A 18 1.23 -7.10 1.64
N GLU A 19 1.40 -5.89 2.18
CA GLU A 19 1.02 -4.67 1.45
C GLU A 19 2.11 -4.27 0.46
N SER A 20 1.69 -3.62 -0.62
CA SER A 20 2.61 -3.16 -1.66
C SER A 20 2.92 -1.67 -1.62
N THR A 21 2.16 -0.84 -0.87
CA THR A 21 2.43 0.60 -0.78
C THR A 21 3.84 0.90 -0.26
N LEU A 22 4.33 0.12 0.71
CA LEU A 22 5.70 0.31 1.21
C LEU A 22 6.74 0.01 0.12
N LEU A 23 6.47 -0.95 -0.76
CA LEU A 23 7.38 -1.32 -1.84
C LEU A 23 7.42 -0.24 -2.93
N ALA A 24 6.27 0.30 -3.34
CA ALA A 24 6.20 1.31 -4.39
C ALA A 24 6.51 2.73 -3.91
N HIS A 25 6.22 3.06 -2.64
CA HIS A 25 6.22 4.44 -2.15
C HIS A 25 6.87 4.65 -0.78
N GLY A 26 7.24 3.57 -0.08
CA GLY A 26 7.78 3.63 1.28
C GLY A 26 9.31 3.52 1.36
N PHE A 27 9.95 2.97 0.33
CA PHE A 27 11.39 2.73 0.29
C PHE A 27 12.03 3.31 -0.97
N PRO A 28 13.32 3.69 -0.91
CA PRO A 28 14.08 4.08 -2.10
C PRO A 28 14.12 2.95 -3.17
N PRO A 29 14.26 3.30 -4.46
CA PRO A 29 14.50 2.32 -5.52
C PRO A 29 15.73 1.45 -5.22
N GLY A 30 15.63 0.14 -5.46
CA GLY A 30 16.67 -0.84 -5.15
C GLY A 30 16.48 -1.49 -3.78
N ASP A 31 16.27 -0.68 -2.74
CA ASP A 31 15.93 -1.19 -1.39
C ASP A 31 14.55 -1.85 -1.38
N ASN A 32 13.59 -1.27 -2.11
CA ASN A 32 12.23 -1.81 -2.20
C ASN A 32 12.19 -3.27 -2.69
N LEU A 33 13.00 -3.64 -3.69
CA LEU A 33 13.07 -4.99 -4.23
C LEU A 33 13.73 -5.97 -3.26
N SER A 34 14.83 -5.57 -2.63
CA SER A 34 15.51 -6.42 -1.65
C SER A 34 14.61 -6.69 -0.44
N ILE A 35 13.89 -5.66 0.03
CA ILE A 35 12.92 -5.76 1.12
C ILE A 35 11.74 -6.64 0.71
N ALA A 36 11.17 -6.46 -0.49
CA ALA A 36 10.06 -7.29 -0.96
C ALA A 36 10.42 -8.79 -0.92
N ARG A 37 11.58 -9.16 -1.46
CA ARG A 37 12.08 -10.54 -1.42
C ARG A 37 12.29 -11.02 0.01
N ARG A 38 12.90 -10.19 0.85
CA ARG A 38 13.17 -10.54 2.24
C ARG A 38 11.89 -10.79 3.04
N LEU A 39 10.84 -10.01 2.80
CA LEU A 39 9.54 -10.20 3.44
C LEU A 39 8.93 -11.56 3.03
N GLU A 40 8.99 -11.91 1.74
CA GLU A 40 8.49 -13.20 1.27
C GLU A 40 9.31 -14.38 1.85
N GLU A 41 10.64 -14.25 1.90
CA GLU A 41 11.52 -15.24 2.52
C GLU A 41 11.20 -15.48 3.99
N VAL A 42 10.98 -14.41 4.77
CA VAL A 42 10.65 -14.53 6.20
C VAL A 42 9.32 -15.25 6.40
N VAL A 43 8.28 -14.90 5.63
CA VAL A 43 6.99 -15.58 5.71
C VAL A 43 7.13 -17.08 5.38
N ARG A 44 7.93 -17.41 4.36
CA ARG A 44 8.19 -18.80 3.96
C ARG A 44 9.00 -19.56 5.02
N ALA A 45 9.98 -18.93 5.64
CA ALA A 45 10.78 -19.53 6.71
C ALA A 45 9.93 -19.89 7.94
N GLU A 46 8.87 -19.11 8.21
CA GLU A 46 7.88 -19.39 9.26
C GLU A 46 6.80 -20.41 8.83
N GLY A 47 6.94 -21.03 7.65
CA GLY A 47 6.04 -22.08 7.16
C GLY A 47 4.73 -21.58 6.57
N ALA A 48 4.60 -20.30 6.26
CA ALA A 48 3.42 -19.70 5.64
C ALA A 48 3.66 -19.32 4.17
N VAL A 49 2.57 -19.13 3.43
CA VAL A 49 2.62 -18.65 2.04
C VAL A 49 2.48 -17.13 2.02
N PRO A 50 3.44 -16.37 1.45
CA PRO A 50 3.31 -14.93 1.29
C PRO A 50 2.33 -14.60 0.17
N ALA A 51 1.50 -13.59 0.41
CA ALA A 51 0.57 -13.05 -0.57
C ALA A 51 0.74 -11.53 -0.65
N THR A 52 1.74 -11.07 -1.40
CA THR A 52 1.84 -9.65 -1.77
C THR A 52 0.63 -9.26 -2.62
N ILE A 53 -0.03 -8.15 -2.28
CA ILE A 53 -1.28 -7.71 -2.92
C ILE A 53 -1.09 -6.38 -3.64
N ALA A 54 -1.63 -6.25 -4.85
CA ALA A 54 -1.69 -5.01 -5.60
C ALA A 54 -2.90 -5.02 -6.57
N VAL A 55 -3.15 -3.91 -7.26
CA VAL A 55 -3.99 -3.88 -8.46
C VAL A 55 -3.07 -3.77 -9.67
N LEU A 56 -3.17 -4.70 -10.62
CA LEU A 56 -2.35 -4.72 -11.83
C LEU A 56 -3.25 -4.52 -13.05
N SER A 57 -3.06 -3.42 -13.78
CA SER A 57 -3.89 -3.08 -14.95
C SER A 57 -5.40 -3.23 -14.70
N GLY A 58 -5.88 -2.72 -13.56
CA GLY A 58 -7.28 -2.82 -13.14
C GLY A 58 -7.69 -4.16 -12.54
N THR A 59 -6.78 -5.11 -12.37
CA THR A 59 -7.08 -6.44 -11.80
C THR A 59 -6.52 -6.55 -10.37
N PRO A 60 -7.37 -6.65 -9.33
CA PRO A 60 -6.92 -6.95 -7.98
C PRO A 60 -6.22 -8.32 -7.97
N THR A 61 -4.96 -8.33 -7.58
CA THR A 61 -4.09 -9.51 -7.63
C THR A 61 -3.56 -9.79 -6.24
N VAL A 62 -3.75 -11.03 -5.80
CA VAL A 62 -3.35 -11.53 -4.47
C VAL A 62 -2.34 -12.65 -4.68
N GLY A 63 -1.13 -12.46 -4.17
CA GLY A 63 0.04 -13.26 -4.52
C GLY A 63 0.64 -12.79 -5.84
N LEU A 64 1.56 -11.83 -5.78
CA LEU A 64 2.31 -11.37 -6.94
C LEU A 64 3.46 -12.33 -7.27
N THR A 65 3.81 -12.42 -8.56
CA THR A 65 5.06 -13.06 -8.98
C THR A 65 6.25 -12.13 -8.75
N GLY A 66 7.47 -12.67 -8.78
CA GLY A 66 8.70 -11.88 -8.69
C GLY A 66 8.78 -10.77 -9.75
N ASP A 67 8.34 -11.06 -10.98
CA ASP A 67 8.30 -10.08 -12.08
C ASP A 67 7.26 -8.99 -11.85
N GLN A 68 6.10 -9.35 -11.30
CA GLN A 68 5.06 -8.38 -10.94
C GLN A 68 5.51 -7.48 -9.78
N ILE A 69 6.22 -8.03 -8.79
CA ILE A 69 6.84 -7.25 -7.71
C ILE A 69 7.89 -6.31 -8.30
N HIS A 70 8.74 -6.81 -9.20
CA HIS A 70 9.74 -5.99 -9.88
C HIS A 70 9.08 -4.82 -10.62
N ALA A 71 8.09 -5.10 -11.46
CA ALA A 71 7.35 -4.07 -12.20
C ALA A 71 6.69 -3.04 -11.27
N LEU A 72 6.20 -3.47 -10.10
CA LEU A 72 5.59 -2.57 -9.11
C LEU A 72 6.63 -1.68 -8.41
N CYS A 73 7.82 -2.21 -8.14
CA CYS A 73 8.91 -1.48 -7.49
C CYS A 73 9.63 -0.49 -8.42
N THR A 74 9.60 -0.72 -9.73
CA THR A 74 10.30 0.11 -10.73
C THR A 74 9.37 0.94 -11.61
N GLY A 75 8.05 0.81 -11.43
CA GLY A 75 7.07 1.49 -12.26
C GLY A 75 6.84 2.94 -11.83
N ASP A 76 6.91 3.88 -12.78
CA ASP A 76 6.71 5.31 -12.53
C ASP A 76 5.24 5.69 -12.33
N ASP A 77 4.30 4.93 -12.91
CA ASP A 77 2.85 5.20 -12.89
C ASP A 77 2.08 4.35 -11.86
N VAL A 78 2.76 3.82 -10.85
CA VAL A 78 2.11 3.04 -9.79
C VAL A 78 1.39 4.00 -8.85
N VAL A 79 0.06 3.95 -8.82
CA VAL A 79 -0.72 4.80 -7.92
C VAL A 79 -0.91 4.16 -6.54
N LYS A 80 -0.91 4.98 -5.48
CA LYS A 80 -1.26 4.52 -4.13
C LYS A 80 -2.77 4.34 -4.00
N LEU A 81 -3.21 3.16 -3.57
CA LEU A 81 -4.63 2.78 -3.50
C LEU A 81 -5.09 2.52 -2.06
N SER A 82 -5.96 3.39 -1.55
CA SER A 82 -6.84 3.12 -0.41
C SER A 82 -8.16 2.49 -0.88
N THR A 83 -9.03 2.07 0.05
CA THR A 83 -10.24 1.28 -0.27
C THR A 83 -11.15 2.00 -1.25
N ARG A 84 -11.28 3.33 -1.12
CA ARG A 84 -12.06 4.17 -2.03
C ARG A 84 -11.49 4.24 -3.46
N ASP A 85 -10.20 3.96 -3.61
CA ASP A 85 -9.48 4.09 -4.88
C ASP A 85 -9.55 2.79 -5.69
N LEU A 86 -9.93 1.66 -5.07
CA LEU A 86 -10.01 0.34 -5.72
C LEU A 86 -11.01 0.32 -6.88
N GLY A 87 -12.23 0.83 -6.68
CA GLY A 87 -13.26 0.87 -7.73
C GLY A 87 -12.80 1.63 -8.98
N PRO A 88 -12.35 2.90 -8.85
CA PRO A 88 -11.77 3.65 -9.94
C PRO A 88 -10.55 2.98 -10.60
N ALA A 89 -9.66 2.38 -9.81
CA ALA A 89 -8.48 1.70 -10.36
C ALA A 89 -8.86 0.50 -11.24
N VAL A 90 -9.85 -0.29 -10.82
CA VAL A 90 -10.41 -1.40 -11.60
C VAL A 90 -11.07 -0.90 -12.87
N ALA A 91 -11.97 0.08 -12.75
CA ALA A 91 -12.73 0.61 -13.90
C ALA A 91 -11.83 1.27 -14.96
N LEU A 92 -10.72 1.88 -14.54
CA LEU A 92 -9.80 2.60 -15.41
C LEU A 92 -8.59 1.78 -15.87
N GLY A 93 -8.50 0.50 -15.49
CA GLY A 93 -7.36 -0.34 -15.88
C GLY A 93 -6.02 0.11 -15.26
N ARG A 94 -6.04 0.73 -14.07
CA ARG A 94 -4.82 1.28 -13.45
C ARG A 94 -4.02 0.23 -12.69
N THR A 95 -2.71 0.38 -12.71
CA THR A 95 -1.81 -0.34 -11.80
C THR A 95 -1.59 0.49 -10.55
N GLY A 96 -1.67 -0.13 -9.38
CA GLY A 96 -1.48 0.58 -8.12
C GLY A 96 -1.13 -0.31 -6.95
N ALA A 97 -0.32 0.25 -6.06
CA ALA A 97 0.10 -0.36 -4.82
C ALA A 97 -0.97 -0.15 -3.74
N THR A 98 -1.33 -1.20 -3.02
CA THR A 98 -2.40 -1.18 -2.03
C THR A 98 -1.87 -0.77 -0.67
N THR A 99 -2.57 0.14 0.00
CA THR A 99 -2.32 0.51 1.40
C THR A 99 -2.80 -0.59 2.35
N VAL A 100 -2.50 -0.47 3.64
CA VAL A 100 -3.11 -1.29 4.72
C VAL A 100 -4.60 -1.52 4.52
N ALA A 101 -5.39 -0.46 4.24
CA ALA A 101 -6.84 -0.57 4.13
C ALA A 101 -7.26 -1.43 2.93
N SER A 102 -6.73 -1.16 1.74
CA SER A 102 -7.01 -1.94 0.54
C SER A 102 -6.48 -3.37 0.62
N THR A 103 -5.28 -3.55 1.16
CA THR A 103 -4.67 -4.87 1.34
C THR A 103 -5.52 -5.72 2.26
N SER A 104 -5.99 -5.16 3.38
CA SER A 104 -6.87 -5.88 4.32
C SER A 104 -8.21 -6.26 3.67
N ALA A 105 -8.82 -5.35 2.90
CA ALA A 105 -10.08 -5.62 2.21
C ALA A 105 -9.94 -6.73 1.16
N LEU A 106 -8.89 -6.69 0.33
CA LEU A 106 -8.63 -7.69 -0.70
C LEU A 106 -8.19 -9.03 -0.10
N ALA A 107 -7.38 -9.02 0.96
CA ALA A 107 -7.00 -10.23 1.69
C ALA A 107 -8.22 -10.93 2.30
N HIS A 108 -9.12 -10.16 2.93
CA HIS A 108 -10.36 -10.69 3.48
C HIS A 108 -11.25 -11.31 2.40
N ALA A 109 -11.43 -10.62 1.27
CA ALA A 109 -12.18 -11.13 0.12
C ALA A 109 -11.55 -12.41 -0.48
N ALA A 110 -10.24 -12.60 -0.30
CA ALA A 110 -9.50 -13.79 -0.72
C ALA A 110 -9.46 -14.93 0.32
N GLY A 111 -10.14 -14.77 1.47
CA GLY A 111 -10.12 -15.76 2.55
C GLY A 111 -8.86 -15.75 3.43
N ILE A 112 -8.00 -14.73 3.29
CA ILE A 112 -6.78 -14.57 4.07
C ILE A 112 -7.09 -13.78 5.34
N ARG A 113 -6.71 -14.32 6.50
CA ARG A 113 -7.04 -13.74 7.83
C ARG A 113 -5.87 -13.04 8.52
N VAL A 114 -4.66 -13.18 7.99
CA VAL A 114 -3.43 -12.61 8.56
C VAL A 114 -2.79 -11.66 7.56
N PHE A 115 -2.42 -10.47 8.02
CA PHE A 115 -1.81 -9.42 7.21
C PHE A 115 -0.64 -8.80 7.99
N ALA A 116 0.53 -8.68 7.36
CA ALA A 116 1.72 -8.05 7.93
C ALA A 116 2.06 -6.73 7.21
N THR A 117 2.44 -5.71 7.98
CA THR A 117 2.80 -4.35 7.52
C THR A 117 3.87 -3.75 8.42
N GLY A 118 4.68 -2.84 7.90
CA GLY A 118 5.74 -2.14 8.65
C GLY A 118 5.23 -1.11 9.68
N GLY A 119 3.97 -0.67 9.60
CA GLY A 119 3.35 0.24 10.56
C GLY A 119 2.07 0.91 10.06
N ARG A 120 1.09 1.18 10.95
CA ARG A 120 -0.10 1.96 10.56
C ARG A 120 0.33 3.40 10.29
N GLY A 121 0.23 3.86 9.04
CA GLY A 121 0.49 5.26 8.69
C GLY A 121 -0.30 6.20 9.60
N GLY A 122 0.40 6.96 10.44
CA GLY A 122 -0.19 8.05 11.20
C GLY A 122 -0.81 9.05 10.24
N GLY A 123 -1.99 9.58 10.58
CA GLY A 123 -2.66 10.61 9.78
C GLY A 123 -1.78 11.84 9.54
N PRO A 124 -2.23 12.79 8.70
CA PRO A 124 -1.53 14.05 8.54
C PRO A 124 -1.17 14.60 9.92
N ARG A 125 0.12 14.89 10.17
CA ARG A 125 0.45 15.71 11.35
C ARG A 125 -0.41 16.97 11.26
N PRO A 126 -1.05 17.42 12.35
CA PRO A 126 -1.80 18.65 12.31
C PRO A 126 -0.90 19.72 11.70
N ALA A 127 -1.41 20.39 10.66
CA ALA A 127 -0.71 21.54 10.11
C ALA A 127 -0.42 22.49 11.28
N GLY A 128 0.86 22.84 11.48
CA GLY A 128 1.19 23.93 12.37
C GLY A 128 0.38 25.17 11.95
N PRO A 129 0.01 26.07 12.88
CA PRO A 129 -0.92 27.15 12.58
C PRO A 129 -0.43 27.95 11.37
N THR A 130 -1.17 27.82 10.27
CA THR A 130 -1.02 28.70 9.10
C THR A 130 -1.53 30.07 9.49
N GLN A 131 -0.64 30.92 10.00
CA GLN A 131 -0.90 32.36 10.07
C GLN A 131 -0.62 32.97 8.69
N GLY A 132 -1.61 32.82 7.81
CA GLY A 132 -1.73 33.60 6.58
C GLY A 132 -2.54 34.86 6.84
N ALA A 133 -1.86 36.00 6.70
CA ALA A 133 -2.28 37.40 6.65
C ALA A 133 -3.77 37.77 6.48
N GLY A 134 -4.16 38.85 7.17
CA GLY A 134 -4.95 39.93 6.56
C GLY A 134 -6.27 40.32 7.25
N ALA A 135 -6.20 41.27 8.19
CA ALA A 135 -7.30 42.21 8.43
C ALA A 135 -6.68 43.60 8.67
N GLY A 136 -7.16 44.60 7.92
CA GLY A 136 -6.51 45.90 7.65
C GLY A 136 -6.37 46.89 8.82
N PRO A 137 -5.81 48.08 8.54
CA PRO A 137 -5.37 49.03 9.57
C PRO A 137 -6.55 49.85 10.10
N PRO A 138 -6.44 50.37 11.35
CA PRO A 138 -6.63 51.81 11.45
C PRO A 138 -5.76 52.53 12.49
N HIS A 139 -5.40 53.76 12.10
CA HIS A 139 -5.31 54.99 12.90
C HIS A 139 -4.25 55.14 14.01
N THR A 140 -3.28 56.00 13.69
CA THR A 140 -2.59 56.88 14.65
C THR A 140 -3.57 57.92 15.22
N PRO A 141 -3.40 58.33 16.48
CA PRO A 141 -3.28 59.77 16.72
C PRO A 141 -2.11 60.15 17.63
N ALA A 142 -1.85 61.45 17.61
CA ALA A 142 -0.67 62.19 18.03
C ALA A 142 -0.25 62.07 19.51
N ARG A 143 1.05 62.27 19.71
CA ARG A 143 1.70 62.69 20.96
C ARG A 143 1.26 64.11 21.36
N PRO A 144 1.41 64.43 22.65
CA PRO A 144 2.18 65.60 23.09
C PRO A 144 3.65 65.23 23.36
#